data_AF-A0A1G0XML6-F1
#
_entry.id   AF-A0A1G0XML6-F1
#
_cell.length_a   1.000
_cell.length_b   1.000
_cell.length_c   1.000
_cell.angle_alpha   90.00
_cell.angle_beta   90.00
_cell.angle_gamma   90.00
#
_symmetry.space_group_name_H-M   'P 1'
#
loop_
_entity.id
_entity.type
_entity.pdbx_description
1 polymer ?
#
loop_
_entity_poly.entity_id
_entity_poly.type
_entity_poly.pdbx_seq_one_letter_code
_entity_poly.pdbx_strand_id
1 'polypeptide(L)'
;MPNHFYGILIIERRDTARCVPTRVNENRMFGEMQPGSLSAIIRSFKSTVTKRINELRNMLGKEVWQKGFYEHIIRNENDLYNIRKYIELNPLQWEIDEYYSGSDRS
;
A
#
# COMPACT_ATOMS: atom_id res chain seq x y z
N MET A 1 10.09 -1.45 7.86
CA MET A 1 11.03 -2.60 8.02
C MET A 1 11.93 -2.62 6.79
N PRO A 2 13.04 -3.38 6.80
CA PRO A 2 13.97 -3.43 5.67
C PRO A 2 13.34 -3.95 4.35
N ASN A 3 12.33 -4.84 4.41
CA ASN A 3 11.74 -5.49 3.23
C ASN A 3 10.29 -5.06 2.90
N HIS A 4 9.58 -4.41 3.82
CA HIS A 4 8.22 -3.89 3.59
C HIS A 4 7.93 -2.65 4.45
N PHE A 5 6.85 -1.96 4.11
CA PHE A 5 6.35 -0.82 4.87
C PHE A 5 4.84 -0.96 5.09
N TYR A 6 4.37 -0.44 6.21
CA TYR A 6 2.96 -0.25 6.52
C TYR A 6 2.64 1.23 6.53
N GLY A 7 1.40 1.57 6.16
CA GLY A 7 0.91 2.94 6.19
C GLY A 7 -0.59 2.96 6.37
N ILE A 8 -1.10 4.05 6.94
CA ILE A 8 -2.54 4.31 7.10
C ILE A 8 -2.93 5.34 6.06
N LEU A 9 -3.90 5.00 5.21
CA LEU A 9 -4.46 5.91 4.22
C LEU A 9 -5.86 6.35 4.67
N ILE A 10 -6.03 7.65 4.88
CA ILE A 10 -7.33 8.27 5.17
C ILE A 10 -7.83 8.90 3.88
N ILE A 11 -8.92 8.36 3.34
CA ILE A 11 -9.58 8.91 2.15
C ILE A 11 -10.79 9.68 2.61
N GLU A 12 -10.64 10.99 2.73
CA GLU A 12 -11.76 11.87 3.01
C GLU A 12 -12.61 12.04 1.75
N ARG A 13 -13.95 11.96 1.92
CA ARG A 13 -14.85 12.49 0.89
C ARG A 13 -14.68 14.00 0.88
N ARG A 14 -13.89 14.52 -0.06
CA ARG A 14 -14.12 15.89 -0.51
C ARG A 14 -15.49 15.93 -1.16
N ASP A 15 -16.27 16.99 -0.93
CA ASP A 15 -17.55 17.28 -1.58
C ASP A 15 -17.39 17.54 -3.10
N THR A 16 -16.59 16.74 -3.80
CA THR A 16 -16.72 16.57 -5.24
C THR A 16 -17.97 15.73 -5.46
N ALA A 17 -19.04 16.43 -5.85
CA ALA A 17 -20.30 15.84 -6.28
C ALA A 17 -20.09 14.53 -7.05
N ARG A 18 -20.75 13.47 -6.57
CA ARG A 18 -21.01 12.19 -7.25
C ARG A 18 -19.79 11.32 -7.58
N CYS A 19 -19.51 10.38 -6.69
CA CYS A 19 -19.17 9.01 -7.07
C CYS A 19 -19.75 8.04 -6.02
N VAL A 20 -21.05 8.10 -5.80
CA VAL A 20 -21.79 6.85 -5.57
C VAL A 20 -21.80 6.15 -6.94
N PRO A 21 -21.50 4.85 -7.06
CA PRO A 21 -21.64 4.16 -8.34
C PRO A 21 -23.14 3.98 -8.62
N THR A 22 -23.86 5.07 -8.88
CA THR A 22 -25.25 5.04 -9.34
C THR A 22 -25.32 4.82 -10.86
N ARG A 23 -24.18 4.62 -11.51
CA ARG A 23 -24.08 4.09 -12.86
C ARG A 23 -23.10 2.93 -12.82
N VAL A 24 -23.65 1.72 -12.66
CA VAL A 24 -23.01 0.55 -13.24
C VAL A 24 -22.94 0.89 -14.73
N ASN A 25 -21.78 1.32 -15.20
CA ASN A 25 -21.58 1.48 -16.63
C ASN A 25 -21.43 0.04 -17.14
N GLU A 26 -22.51 -0.49 -17.72
CA GLU A 26 -22.64 -1.88 -18.16
C GLU A 26 -21.58 -2.26 -19.22
N ASN A 27 -20.87 -1.25 -19.76
CA ASN A 27 -19.77 -1.39 -20.72
C ASN A 27 -18.35 -1.38 -20.10
N ARG A 28 -18.19 -1.55 -18.77
CA ARG A 28 -16.84 -1.63 -18.18
C ARG A 28 -16.17 -2.94 -18.58
N MET A 29 -15.05 -2.84 -19.28
CA MET A 29 -14.18 -3.99 -19.56
C MET A 29 -13.53 -4.45 -18.25
N PHE A 30 -13.48 -5.77 -18.04
CA PHE A 30 -12.74 -6.35 -16.93
C PHE A 30 -11.27 -5.93 -17.02
N GLY A 31 -10.76 -5.24 -16.00
CA GLY A 31 -9.39 -4.72 -15.96
C GLY A 31 -9.26 -3.20 -16.10
N GLU A 32 -10.34 -2.46 -16.34
CA GLU A 32 -10.30 -0.99 -16.32
C GLU A 32 -10.10 -0.45 -14.89
N MET A 33 -8.98 0.26 -14.70
CA MET A 33 -8.63 0.86 -13.41
C MET A 33 -9.45 2.12 -13.17
N GLN A 34 -10.28 2.12 -12.11
CA GLN A 34 -11.12 3.26 -11.79
C GLN A 34 -10.30 4.39 -11.17
N PRO A 35 -10.36 5.64 -11.69
CA PRO A 35 -9.77 6.80 -11.05
C PRO A 35 -10.31 6.96 -9.62
N GLY A 36 -9.42 7.25 -8.67
CA GLY A 36 -9.79 7.39 -7.25
C GLY A 36 -9.99 6.07 -6.49
N SER A 37 -9.88 4.91 -7.15
CA SER A 37 -9.83 3.62 -6.44
C SER A 37 -8.53 3.48 -5.64
N LEU A 38 -8.57 2.65 -4.59
CA LEU A 38 -7.39 2.31 -3.80
C LEU A 38 -6.26 1.75 -4.68
N SER A 39 -6.59 0.86 -5.61
CA SER A 39 -5.63 0.31 -6.57
C SER A 39 -4.96 1.38 -7.44
N ALA A 40 -5.70 2.41 -7.88
CA ALA A 40 -5.12 3.52 -8.63
C ALA A 40 -4.16 4.36 -7.78
N ILE A 41 -4.51 4.63 -6.52
CA ILE A 41 -3.66 5.35 -5.57
C ILE A 41 -2.36 4.57 -5.31
N ILE A 42 -2.46 3.28 -4.98
CA ILE A 42 -1.30 2.42 -4.70
C ILE A 42 -0.42 2.27 -5.94
N ARG A 43 -1.01 2.13 -7.14
CA ARG A 43 -0.24 2.08 -8.40
C ARG A 43 0.58 3.36 -8.61
N SER A 44 -0.04 4.53 -8.43
CA SER A 44 0.64 5.82 -8.57
C SER A 44 1.78 5.96 -7.56
N PHE A 45 1.51 5.63 -6.28
CA PHE A 45 2.51 5.63 -5.22
C PHE A 45 3.71 4.73 -5.56
N LYS A 46 3.46 3.44 -5.86
CA LYS A 46 4.53 2.48 -6.20
C LYS A 46 5.34 2.95 -7.40
N SER A 47 4.69 3.48 -8.44
CA SER A 47 5.36 4.00 -9.64
C SER A 47 6.31 5.15 -9.32
N THR A 48 5.82 6.18 -8.61
CA THR A 48 6.62 7.35 -8.24
C THR A 48 7.81 6.97 -7.35
N VAL A 49 7.58 6.10 -6.36
CA VAL A 49 8.65 5.66 -5.46
C VAL A 49 9.68 4.78 -6.20
N THR A 50 9.25 3.86 -7.06
CA THR A 50 10.16 3.06 -7.90
C THR A 50 11.06 3.95 -8.74
N LYS A 51 10.48 4.96 -9.41
CA LYS A 51 11.26 5.92 -10.21
C LYS A 51 12.32 6.61 -9.34
N ARG A 52 11.93 7.12 -8.18
CA ARG A 52 12.84 7.81 -7.26
C ARG A 52 13.96 6.91 -6.73
N ILE A 53 13.64 5.66 -6.38
CA ILE A 53 14.63 4.69 -5.91
C ILE A 53 15.62 4.34 -7.02
N ASN A 54 15.13 4.12 -8.25
CA ASN A 54 15.99 3.79 -9.39
C ASN A 54 16.91 4.94 -9.77
N GLU A 55 16.44 6.19 -9.66
CA GLU A 55 17.29 7.39 -9.80
C GLU A 55 18.38 7.43 -8.73
N LEU A 56 18.03 7.22 -7.45
CA LEU A 56 19.00 7.25 -6.33
C LEU A 56 20.03 6.11 -6.42
N ARG A 57 19.63 4.96 -6.95
CA ARG A 57 20.49 3.77 -7.10
C ARG A 57 21.28 3.75 -8.41
N ASN A 58 21.03 4.69 -9.34
CA ASN A 58 21.51 4.62 -10.73
C ASN A 58 21.22 3.27 -11.42
N MET A 59 20.09 2.63 -11.06
CA MET A 59 19.70 1.32 -11.57
C MET A 59 18.31 1.40 -12.21
N LEU A 60 18.26 1.65 -13.52
CA LEU A 60 17.02 1.69 -14.27
C LEU A 60 16.42 0.29 -14.43
N GLY A 61 15.11 0.17 -14.23
CA GLY A 61 14.35 -1.05 -14.55
C GLY A 61 14.44 -2.18 -13.53
N LYS A 62 15.05 -1.99 -12.36
CA LYS A 62 15.01 -2.99 -11.29
C LYS A 62 13.69 -2.96 -10.55
N GLU A 63 13.17 -4.14 -10.24
CA GLU A 63 11.96 -4.30 -9.44
C GLU A 63 12.23 -3.87 -7.99
N VAL A 64 11.34 -3.03 -7.46
CA VAL A 64 11.39 -2.52 -6.08
C VAL A 64 10.34 -3.19 -5.21
N TRP A 65 9.20 -3.57 -5.79
CA TRP A 65 8.02 -4.01 -5.07
C TRP A 65 7.67 -5.44 -5.40
N GLN A 66 7.26 -6.22 -4.40
CA GLN A 66 6.49 -7.44 -4.63
C GLN A 66 5.14 -7.12 -5.30
N LYS A 67 4.63 -8.11 -6.06
CA LYS A 67 3.33 -8.04 -6.72
C LYS A 67 2.20 -7.98 -5.68
N GLY A 68 1.21 -7.13 -5.93
CA GLY A 68 0.06 -6.96 -5.03
C GLY A 68 0.38 -6.09 -3.80
N PHE A 69 -0.59 -5.97 -2.91
CA PHE A 69 -0.48 -5.29 -1.62
C PHE A 69 -1.56 -5.84 -0.69
N TYR A 70 -1.31 -5.79 0.61
CA TYR A 70 -2.31 -6.09 1.63
C TYR A 70 -3.08 -4.82 1.99
N GLU A 71 -4.39 -4.94 2.16
CA GLU A 71 -5.27 -3.85 2.59
C GLU A 71 -6.15 -4.32 3.75
N HIS A 72 -6.41 -3.41 4.69
CA HIS A 72 -7.30 -3.64 5.81
C HIS A 72 -8.15 -2.38 6.05
N ILE A 73 -9.47 -2.54 6.14
CA ILE A 73 -10.39 -1.43 6.35
C ILE A 73 -10.53 -1.18 7.85
N ILE A 74 -10.06 -0.03 8.31
CA ILE A 74 -10.16 0.40 9.71
C ILE A 74 -11.58 0.88 9.99
N ARG A 75 -12.32 0.17 10.83
CA ARG A 75 -13.77 0.42 11.06
C ARG A 75 -14.10 1.14 12.36
N ASN A 76 -13.19 1.18 13.31
CA ASN A 76 -13.40 1.79 14.62
C ASN A 76 -12.08 2.22 15.27
N GLU A 77 -12.18 2.93 16.39
CA GLU A 77 -11.02 3.47 17.10
C GLU A 77 -10.12 2.39 17.71
N ASN A 78 -10.69 1.27 18.18
CA ASN A 78 -9.90 0.17 18.73
C ASN A 78 -9.03 -0.49 17.65
N ASP A 79 -9.60 -0.70 16.46
CA ASP A 79 -8.88 -1.19 15.28
C ASP A 79 -7.77 -0.22 14.86
N LEU A 80 -8.07 1.08 14.81
CA LEU A 80 -7.09 2.13 14.54
C LEU A 80 -5.95 2.14 15.57
N TYR A 81 -6.28 2.01 16.85
CA TYR A 81 -5.31 1.94 17.94
C TYR A 81 -4.37 0.74 17.77
N ASN A 82 -4.93 -0.44 17.52
CA ASN A 82 -4.15 -1.66 17.35
C ASN A 82 -3.22 -1.59 16.13
N ILE A 83 -3.69 -1.05 15.01
CA ILE A 83 -2.88 -0.88 13.80
C ILE A 83 -1.76 0.13 14.02
N ARG A 84 -2.04 1.27 14.66
CA ARG A 84 -1.01 2.25 15.02
C ARG A 84 0.06 1.63 15.92
N LYS A 85 -0.38 0.92 16.96
CA LYS A 85 0.51 0.22 17.89
C LYS A 85 1.36 -0.82 17.15
N TYR A 86 0.76 -1.58 16.22
CA TYR A 86 1.50 -2.53 15.41
C TYR A 86 2.56 -1.83 14.53
N ILE A 87 2.21 -0.76 13.82
CA ILE A 87 3.14 0.00 12.98
C ILE A 87 4.31 0.58 13.80
N GLU A 88 4.03 1.05 15.01
CA GLU A 88 5.05 1.61 15.90
C GLU A 88 5.97 0.54 16.51
N LEU A 89 5.41 -0.60 16.93
CA LEU A 89 6.16 -1.65 17.61
C LEU A 89 6.91 -2.57 16.64
N ASN A 90 6.41 -2.75 15.43
CA ASN A 90 6.98 -3.75 14.51
C ASN A 90 8.43 -3.43 14.09
N PRO A 91 8.89 -2.18 13.90
CA PRO A 91 10.33 -1.90 13.74
C PRO A 91 11.19 -2.40 14.90
N LEU A 92 10.67 -2.36 16.14
CA LEU A 92 11.36 -2.82 17.35
C LEU A 92 11.30 -4.34 17.52
N GLN A 93 10.25 -4.96 17.00
CA GLN A 93 10.04 -6.41 17.04
C GLN A 93 10.51 -7.12 15.76
N TRP A 94 11.17 -6.38 14.86
CA TRP A 94 11.58 -6.91 13.56
C TRP A 94 12.49 -8.12 13.65
N GLU A 95 13.37 -8.21 14.66
CA GLU A 95 14.29 -9.33 14.86
C GLU A 95 13.61 -10.62 15.34
N ILE A 96 12.36 -10.54 15.81
CA ILE A 96 11.58 -11.67 16.34
C ILE A 96 10.32 -11.96 15.51
N ASP A 97 10.11 -11.23 14.42
CA ASP A 97 8.95 -11.36 13.55
C ASP A 97 9.06 -12.61 12.64
N GLU A 98 7.94 -13.24 12.30
CA GLU A 98 7.90 -14.46 11.47
C GLU A 98 8.45 -14.22 10.04
N TYR A 99 8.46 -12.98 9.57
CA TYR A 99 9.07 -12.56 8.31
C TYR A 99 10.53 -12.12 8.43
N TYR A 100 11.13 -12.25 9.62
CA TYR A 100 12.57 -12.07 9.81
C TYR A 100 13.32 -13.25 9.17
N SER A 101 13.77 -13.06 7.94
CA SER A 101 14.82 -13.91 7.36
C SER A 101 16.17 -13.48 7.96
N GLY A 102 16.44 -13.88 9.20
CA GLY A 102 17.79 -13.86 9.74
C GLY A 102 18.70 -14.61 8.78
N SER A 103 19.72 -13.90 8.30
CA SER A 103 20.96 -14.38 7.66
C SER A 103 21.03 -15.88 7.34
N ASP A 104 21.25 -16.17 6.05
CA ASP A 104 21.79 -17.40 5.48
C ASP A 104 22.20 -18.49 6.49
N ARG A 105 21.54 -19.64 6.41
CA ARG A 105 22.19 -20.90 6.79
C ARG A 105 23.41 -21.05 5.90
N SER A 106 24.53 -21.32 6.57
CA SER A 106 25.88 -21.56 6.08
C SER A 106 25.98 -22.43 4.84
#